data_AF-A0A7Y8HIU4-F1
#
_entry.id   AF-A0A7Y8HIU4-F1
#
_cell.length_a   1.000
_cell.length_b   1.000
_cell.length_c   1.000
_cell.angle_alpha   90.00
_cell.angle_beta   90.00
_cell.angle_gamma   90.00
#
_symmetry.space_group_name_H-M   'P 1'
#
loop_
_entity.id
_entity.type
_entity.pdbx_description
1 polymer ?
#
loop_
_entity_poly.entity_id
_entity_poly.type
_entity_poly.pdbx_seq_one_letter_code
_entity_poly.pdbx_strand_id
1 'polypeptide(L)' 'MKILERFFNNQKQADKKDSLGRNDICWCGSGKKYKRCHLDSDAHKQRMRNGLGGKPK' A
#
# COMPACT_ATOMS: atom_id res chain seq x y z
N MET A 1 -30.78 29.93 4.25
CA MET A 1 -29.49 30.57 3.87
C MET A 1 -28.43 29.48 3.73
N LYS A 2 -28.17 29.08 2.49
CA LYS A 2 -27.52 27.82 2.09
C LYS A 2 -25.99 27.97 1.93
N ILE A 3 -25.36 28.75 2.83
CA ILE A 3 -23.93 29.11 2.75
C ILE A 3 -23.10 28.47 3.88
N LEU A 4 -23.72 28.03 4.97
CA LEU A 4 -23.01 27.54 6.16
C LEU A 4 -23.22 26.05 6.47
N GLU A 5 -23.48 25.22 5.46
CA GLU A 5 -23.58 23.75 5.64
C GLU A 5 -22.58 22.99 4.74
N ARG A 6 -21.88 23.71 3.86
CA ARG A 6 -20.94 23.17 2.86
C ARG A 6 -19.55 22.83 3.44
N PHE A 7 -19.28 23.20 4.70
CA PHE A 7 -17.95 23.03 5.31
C PHE A 7 -17.76 21.72 6.10
N PHE A 8 -18.83 21.06 6.57
CA PHE A 8 -18.71 19.87 7.43
C PHE A 8 -18.74 18.51 6.70
N ASN A 9 -19.03 18.47 5.40
CA ASN A 9 -19.28 17.20 4.71
C ASN A 9 -18.09 16.68 3.85
N ASN A 10 -16.87 17.12 4.15
CA ASN A 10 -15.65 16.73 3.42
C ASN A 10 -14.63 16.02 4.34
N GLN A 11 -15.09 15.00 5.07
CA GLN A 11 -14.27 14.17 5.96
C GLN A 11 -14.36 12.68 5.63
N LYS A 12 -14.98 12.29 4.51
CA LYS A 12 -15.36 10.89 4.23
C LYS A 12 -14.68 10.28 2.99
N GLN A 13 -13.42 10.59 2.76
CA GLN A 13 -12.61 9.92 1.71
C GLN A 13 -11.18 9.70 2.19
N ALA A 14 -11.02 8.90 3.23
CA ALA A 14 -9.77 8.22 3.53
C ALA A 14 -10.02 6.71 3.50
N ASP A 15 -10.62 6.23 2.41
CA ASP A 15 -10.52 4.82 2.07
C ASP A 15 -9.08 4.59 1.60
N LYS A 16 -8.23 4.35 2.59
CA LYS A 16 -6.82 4.06 2.40
C LYS A 16 -6.76 2.79 1.58
N LYS A 17 -6.28 2.87 0.34
CA LYS A 17 -5.82 1.72 -0.46
C LYS A 17 -5.20 0.71 0.48
N ASP A 18 -5.86 -0.44 0.64
CA ASP A 18 -5.46 -1.51 1.55
C ASP A 18 -4.06 -1.98 1.16
N SER A 19 -3.07 -1.30 1.73
CA SER A 19 -1.68 -1.62 1.52
C SER A 19 -1.42 -2.70 2.54
N LEU A 20 -1.49 -3.95 2.06
CA LEU A 20 -1.31 -5.15 2.86
C LEU A 20 -0.18 -4.93 3.87
N GLY A 21 -0.53 -4.94 5.16
CA GLY A 21 0.44 -4.64 6.20
C GLY A 21 1.56 -5.69 6.20
N ARG A 22 2.77 -5.29 6.59
CA ARG A 22 3.94 -6.19 6.61
C ARG A 22 3.70 -7.47 7.42
N ASN A 23 2.86 -7.42 8.45
CA ASN A 23 2.60 -8.56 9.33
C ASN A 23 1.38 -9.38 8.91
N ASP A 24 0.57 -8.92 7.96
CA ASP A 24 -0.62 -9.62 7.47
C ASP A 24 -0.26 -10.89 6.71
N ILE A 25 -1.23 -11.79 6.59
CA ILE A 25 -1.06 -13.00 5.77
C ILE A 25 -0.85 -12.59 4.32
N CYS A 26 0.18 -13.15 3.69
CA CYS A 26 0.51 -12.82 2.32
C CYS A 26 -0.65 -13.16 1.37
N TRP A 27 -0.93 -12.24 0.45
CA TRP A 27 -1.97 -12.38 -0.56
C TRP A 27 -1.83 -13.62 -1.48
N CYS A 28 -0.66 -14.27 -1.52
CA CYS A 28 -0.43 -15.45 -2.33
C CYS A 28 -1.02 -16.75 -1.75
N GLY A 29 -1.67 -16.70 -0.58
CA GLY A 29 -2.28 -17.87 0.04
C GLY A 29 -1.30 -18.84 0.72
N SER A 30 -0.03 -18.47 0.89
CA SER A 30 0.97 -19.36 1.52
C SER A 30 0.83 -19.54 3.04
N GLY A 31 -0.06 -18.79 3.68
CA GLY A 31 -0.17 -18.75 5.16
C GLY A 31 1.01 -18.06 5.87
N LYS A 32 2.02 -17.59 5.13
CA LYS A 32 3.16 -16.85 5.70
C LYS A 32 2.83 -15.36 5.81
N LYS A 33 3.43 -14.67 6.78
CA LYS A 33 3.35 -13.20 6.90
C LYS A 33 3.94 -12.55 5.64
N TYR A 34 3.34 -11.48 5.15
CA TYR A 34 3.72 -10.77 3.92
C TYR A 34 5.19 -10.38 3.91
N LYS A 35 5.72 -9.89 5.04
CA LYS A 35 7.15 -9.57 5.22
C LYS A 35 8.12 -10.74 5.00
N ARG A 36 7.65 -11.99 5.15
CA ARG A 36 8.45 -13.22 4.97
C ARG A 36 8.10 -13.94 3.67
N CYS A 37 7.29 -13.34 2.81
CA CYS A 37 6.84 -13.94 1.58
C CYS A 37 7.11 -12.98 0.43
N HIS A 38 6.13 -12.17 0.02
CA HIS A 38 6.27 -11.33 -1.18
C HIS A 38 6.82 -9.93 -0.94
N LEU A 39 6.99 -9.45 0.31
CA LEU A 39 7.42 -8.07 0.57
C LEU A 39 8.72 -7.67 -0.15
N ASP A 40 9.75 -8.53 -0.12
CA ASP A 40 11.02 -8.25 -0.80
C ASP A 40 10.87 -8.28 -2.33
N SER A 41 10.13 -9.26 -2.85
CA SER A 41 9.87 -9.39 -4.28
C SER A 41 9.06 -8.20 -4.83
N ASP A 42 8.04 -7.74 -4.09
CA ASP A 42 7.27 -6.53 -4.42
C ASP A 42 8.17 -5.29 -4.40
N ALA A 43 8.98 -5.14 -3.35
CA ALA A 43 9.91 -4.02 -3.24
C ALA A 43 10.92 -4.03 -4.40
N HIS A 44 11.43 -5.20 -4.78
CA HIS A 44 12.33 -5.37 -5.92
C HIS A 44 11.63 -4.99 -7.23
N LYS A 45 10.44 -5.53 -7.50
CA LYS A 45 9.63 -5.18 -8.68
C LYS A 45 9.33 -3.68 -8.75
N GLN A 46 9.03 -3.06 -7.61
CA GLN A 46 8.74 -1.63 -7.53
C GLN A 46 9.98 -0.79 -7.83
N ARG A 47 11.16 -1.17 -7.33
CA ARG A 47 12.44 -0.51 -7.67
C ARG A 47 12.74 -0.61 -9.17
N MET A 48 12.50 -1.78 -9.76
CA MET A 48 12.67 -1.99 -11.21
C MET A 48 11.69 -1.15 -12.03
N ARG A 49 10.41 -1.12 -11.63
CA ARG A 49 9.37 -0.30 -12.27
C ARG A 49 9.69 1.19 -12.21
N ASN A 50 10.28 1.65 -11.10
CA ASN A 50 10.60 3.06 -10.90
C ASN A 50 11.96 3.46 -11.51
N GLY A 51 12.65 2.58 -12.24
CA GLY A 51 13.94 2.89 -12.88
C GLY A 51 15.11 3.11 -11.92
N LEU A 52 14.94 2.79 -10.63
CA LEU A 52 15.96 2.92 -9.57
C LEU A 52 16.86 1.67 -9.43
N GLY A 53 16.84 0.80 -10.44
CA GLY A 53 17.46 -0.52 -10.44
C GLY A 53 18.98 -0.52 -10.58
N GLY A 54 19.70 0.11 -9.65
CA GLY A 54 21.12 -0.18 -9.44
C GLY A 54 21.27 -1.52 -8.73
N LYS A 55 21.89 -2.50 -9.39
CA LYS A 55 22.24 -3.81 -8.78
C LYS A 55 23.09 -3.59 -7.52
N PRO A 56 22.71 -4.07 -6.33
CA PRO A 56 23.66 -4.18 -5.24
C PRO A 56 24.73 -5.21 -5.63
N LYS A 57 26.00 -4.84 -5.41
CA LYS A 57 27.15 -5.75 -5.54
C LYS A 57 27.13 -6.82 -4.48
#